data_AF-A0A936TAE2-F1
#
_entry.id   AF-A0A936TAE2-F1
#
_cell.length_a   1.000
_cell.length_b   1.000
_cell.length_c   1.000
_cell.angle_alpha   90.00
_cell.angle_beta   90.00
_cell.angle_gamma   90.00
#
_symmetry.space_group_name_H-M   'P 1'
#
loop_
_entity.id
_entity.type
_entity.pdbx_description
1 polymer ?
#
loop_
_entity_poly.entity_id
_entity_poly.type
_entity_poly.pdbx_seq_one_letter_code
_entity_poly.pdbx_strand_id
1 'polypeptide(L)'
;MATTSQVKAGLDDIATEIRQIRFEAGRCKITIGNVSAALANLATKYSDVVATIQTFGTTNAFEALSKAELTKLITEYQALKADLDQAVTALSSLTEF
;
A
#
# COMPACT_ATOMS: atom_id res chain seq x y z
N MET A 1 -15.06 -44.03 -3.77
CA MET A 1 -15.71 -42.85 -4.38
C MET A 1 -16.40 -42.07 -3.28
N ALA A 2 -16.34 -40.73 -3.31
CA ALA A 2 -17.09 -39.91 -2.35
C ALA A 2 -18.59 -40.10 -2.57
N THR A 3 -19.35 -40.19 -1.48
CA THR A 3 -20.81 -40.17 -1.52
C THR A 3 -21.32 -38.77 -1.87
N THR A 4 -22.56 -38.67 -2.33
CA THR A 4 -23.20 -37.38 -2.65
C THR A 4 -23.25 -36.43 -1.45
N SER A 5 -23.45 -36.95 -0.23
CA SER A 5 -23.42 -36.16 1.00
C SER A 5 -22.01 -35.62 1.31
N GLN A 6 -20.96 -36.43 1.11
CA GLN A 6 -19.58 -35.99 1.26
C GLN A 6 -19.22 -34.92 0.22
N VAL A 7 -19.70 -35.04 -1.02
CA VAL A 7 -19.52 -34.01 -2.05
C VAL A 7 -20.21 -32.70 -1.65
N LYS A 8 -21.45 -32.74 -1.14
CA LYS A 8 -22.16 -31.54 -0.70
C LYS A 8 -21.48 -30.85 0.47
N ALA A 9 -21.06 -31.61 1.48
CA ALA A 9 -20.34 -31.08 2.63
C ALA A 9 -19.04 -30.39 2.19
N GLY A 10 -18.25 -31.04 1.32
CA GLY A 10 -17.02 -30.44 0.80
C GLY A 10 -17.25 -29.14 0.01
N LEU A 11 -18.34 -29.05 -0.76
CA LEU A 11 -18.70 -27.82 -1.46
C LEU A 11 -19.09 -26.68 -0.49
N ASP A 12 -19.78 -26.99 0.60
CA ASP A 12 -20.14 -26.01 1.62
C ASP A 12 -18.92 -25.49 2.38
N ASP A 13 -17.97 -26.38 2.68
CA ASP A 13 -16.70 -26.03 3.31
C ASP A 13 -15.89 -25.11 2.39
N ILE A 14 -15.74 -25.47 1.10
CA ILE A 14 -15.06 -24.63 0.11
C ILE A 14 -15.73 -23.25 0.01
N ALA A 15 -17.06 -23.19 -0.03
CA ALA A 15 -17.78 -21.93 -0.09
C ALA A 15 -17.53 -21.07 1.17
N THR A 16 -17.38 -21.70 2.33
CA THR A 16 -17.06 -21.02 3.59
C THR A 16 -15.65 -20.45 3.58
N GLU A 17 -14.66 -21.24 3.15
CA GLU A 17 -13.27 -20.81 3.00
C GLU A 17 -13.15 -19.62 2.03
N ILE A 18 -13.83 -19.68 0.87
CA ILE A 18 -13.86 -18.57 -0.09
C ILE A 18 -14.40 -17.28 0.56
N ARG A 19 -15.48 -17.36 1.35
CA ARG A 19 -16.02 -16.18 2.05
C ARG A 19 -15.06 -15.62 3.08
N GLN A 20 -14.36 -16.48 3.82
CA GLN A 20 -13.36 -16.03 4.81
C GLN A 20 -12.18 -15.32 4.13
N ILE A 21 -11.67 -15.88 3.03
CA ILE A 21 -10.58 -15.24 2.26
C ILE A 21 -11.00 -13.85 1.77
N ARG A 22 -12.23 -13.70 1.28
CA ARG A 22 -12.76 -12.39 0.85
C ARG A 22 -12.85 -11.39 2.00
N PHE A 23 -13.30 -11.85 3.17
CA PHE A 23 -13.36 -11.00 4.36
C PHE A 23 -11.98 -10.49 4.76
N GLU A 24 -10.97 -11.37 4.80
CA GLU A 24 -9.59 -10.99 5.11
C GLU A 24 -8.98 -10.07 4.02
N ALA A 25 -9.29 -10.30 2.74
CA ALA A 25 -8.90 -9.38 1.67
C ALA A 25 -9.46 -7.97 1.90
N GLY A 26 -10.71 -7.85 2.35
CA GLY A 26 -11.32 -6.58 2.75
C GLY A 26 -10.58 -5.90 3.91
N ARG A 27 -10.17 -6.66 4.93
CA ARG A 27 -9.38 -6.14 6.06
C ARG A 27 -8.00 -5.66 5.64
N CYS A 28 -7.33 -6.39 4.77
CA CYS A 28 -6.06 -5.99 4.16
C CYS A 28 -6.21 -4.67 3.39
N LYS A 29 -7.28 -4.53 2.60
CA LYS A 29 -7.56 -3.32 1.82
C LYS A 29 -7.70 -2.09 2.71
N ILE A 30 -8.44 -2.20 3.82
CA ILE A 30 -8.58 -1.12 4.81
C ILE A 30 -7.23 -0.76 5.41
N THR A 31 -6.44 -1.76 5.81
CA THR A 31 -5.12 -1.54 6.41
C THR A 31 -4.18 -0.81 5.46
N ILE A 32 -4.09 -1.26 4.21
CA ILE A 32 -3.28 -0.63 3.17
C ILE A 32 -3.77 0.80 2.89
N GLY A 33 -5.09 1.02 2.84
CA GLY A 33 -5.68 2.36 2.72
C GLY A 33 -5.22 3.31 3.83
N ASN A 34 -5.20 2.84 5.08
CA ASN A 34 -4.69 3.61 6.21
C ASN A 34 -3.20 3.93 6.09
N VAL A 35 -2.38 2.98 5.63
CA VAL A 35 -0.95 3.22 5.36
C VAL A 35 -0.76 4.25 4.24
N SER A 36 -1.55 4.17 3.17
CA SER A 36 -1.51 5.15 2.07
C SER A 36 -1.87 6.56 2.56
N ALA A 37 -2.88 6.69 3.44
CA ALA A 37 -3.22 7.97 4.06
C ALA A 37 -2.10 8.50 4.97
N ALA A 38 -1.46 7.62 5.76
CA ALA A 38 -0.31 7.99 6.59
C ALA A 38 0.89 8.44 5.74
N LEU A 39 1.13 7.78 4.60
CA LEU A 39 2.15 8.15 3.63
C LEU A 39 1.87 9.54 3.07
N ALA A 40 0.64 9.83 2.63
CA ALA A 40 0.26 11.16 2.16
C ALA A 40 0.50 12.27 3.20
N ASN A 41 0.27 11.98 4.49
CA ASN A 41 0.51 12.93 5.57
C ASN A 41 2.00 13.28 5.77
N LEU A 42 2.94 12.41 5.38
CA LEU A 42 4.38 12.71 5.47
C LEU A 42 4.75 13.93 4.62
N ALA A 43 4.19 14.05 3.42
CA ALA A 43 4.47 15.17 2.51
C ALA A 43 4.02 16.50 3.13
N THR A 44 2.86 16.53 3.79
CA THR A 44 2.36 17.71 4.49
C THR A 44 3.18 18.03 5.73
N LYS A 45 3.48 17.01 6.55
CA LYS A 45 4.19 17.17 7.83
C LYS A 45 5.60 17.73 7.67
N TYR A 46 6.28 17.41 6.57
CA TYR A 46 7.65 17.86 6.30
C TYR A 46 7.74 18.89 5.19
N SER A 47 6.63 19.53 4.83
CA SER A 47 6.56 20.50 3.73
C SER A 47 7.58 21.65 3.86
N ASP A 48 7.77 22.20 5.06
CA ASP A 48 8.77 23.26 5.32
C ASP A 48 10.22 22.79 5.11
N VAL A 49 10.54 21.55 5.52
CA VAL A 49 11.86 20.94 5.34
C VAL A 49 12.14 20.73 3.86
N VAL A 50 11.15 20.18 3.14
CA VAL A 50 11.21 19.98 1.70
C VAL A 50 11.42 21.31 0.97
N ALA A 51 10.63 22.32 1.30
CA ALA A 51 10.75 23.66 0.71
C ALA A 51 12.13 24.27 0.98
N THR A 52 12.64 24.15 2.20
CA THR A 52 13.98 24.64 2.58
C THR A 52 15.05 23.98 1.72
N ILE A 53 15.07 22.64 1.64
CA ILE A 53 16.08 21.90 0.88
C ILE A 53 15.99 22.20 -0.63
N GLN A 54 14.78 22.46 -1.16
CA GLN A 54 14.62 22.84 -2.57
C GLN A 54 15.32 24.17 -2.90
N THR A 55 15.39 25.10 -1.94
CA THR A 55 16.08 26.40 -2.12
C THR A 55 17.61 26.33 -2.02
N PHE A 56 18.16 25.23 -1.47
CA PHE A 56 19.60 25.09 -1.30
C PHE A 56 20.38 25.19 -2.62
N GLY A 57 21.61 25.68 -2.57
CA GLY A 57 22.52 25.65 -3.70
C GLY A 57 23.17 24.27 -3.88
N THR A 58 24.24 24.22 -4.66
CA THR A 58 25.09 23.03 -4.84
C THR A 58 26.56 23.29 -4.52
N THR A 59 26.89 24.51 -4.09
CA THR A 59 28.25 24.95 -3.76
C THR A 59 28.69 24.52 -2.37
N ASN A 60 27.76 24.39 -1.42
CA ASN A 60 28.02 23.85 -0.10
C ASN A 60 27.79 22.31 -0.11
N ALA A 61 28.74 21.56 0.43
CA ALA A 61 28.67 20.09 0.48
C ALA A 61 27.41 19.58 1.23
N PHE A 62 27.02 20.23 2.33
CA PHE A 62 25.82 19.86 3.09
C PHE A 62 24.54 20.07 2.25
N GLU A 63 24.46 21.19 1.54
CA GLU A 63 23.33 21.54 0.68
C GLU A 63 23.18 20.54 -0.48
N ALA A 64 24.30 20.20 -1.14
CA ALA A 64 24.32 19.22 -2.21
C ALA A 64 23.91 17.82 -1.73
N LEU A 65 24.41 17.37 -0.57
CA LEU A 65 24.04 16.08 0.03
C LEU A 65 22.57 16.05 0.43
N SER A 66 22.06 17.11 1.06
CA SER A 66 20.64 17.21 1.44
C SER A 66 19.71 17.13 0.23
N LYS A 67 20.08 17.76 -0.89
CA LYS A 67 19.33 17.64 -2.16
C LYS A 67 19.35 16.23 -2.74
N ALA A 68 20.50 15.57 -2.71
CA ALA A 68 20.62 14.19 -3.18
C ALA A 68 19.75 13.25 -2.32
N GLU A 69 19.77 13.43 -1.00
CA GLU A 69 18.96 12.64 -0.08
C GLU A 69 17.46 12.89 -0.25
N LEU A 70 17.03 14.15 -0.38
CA LEU A 70 15.64 14.48 -0.68
C LEU A 70 15.18 13.84 -2.00
N THR A 71 16.01 13.86 -3.04
CA THR A 71 15.69 13.24 -4.34
C THR A 71 15.48 11.72 -4.20
N LYS A 72 16.35 11.07 -3.42
CA LYS A 72 16.23 9.64 -3.12
C LYS A 72 14.93 9.35 -2.35
N LEU A 73 14.65 10.11 -1.30
CA LEU A 73 13.43 9.94 -0.49
C LEU A 73 12.15 10.19 -1.30
N ILE A 74 12.14 11.17 -2.22
CA ILE A 74 11.01 11.39 -3.15
C ILE A 74 10.80 10.16 -4.03
N THR A 75 11.89 9.55 -4.53
CA THR A 75 11.83 8.36 -5.37
C THR A 75 11.27 7.17 -4.59
N GLU A 76 11.77 6.92 -3.38
CA GLU A 76 11.26 5.87 -2.49
C GLU A 76 9.79 6.09 -2.12
N TYR A 77 9.40 7.34 -1.83
CA TYR A 77 8.02 7.72 -1.56
C TYR A 77 7.09 7.39 -2.73
N GLN A 78 7.49 7.75 -3.95
CA GLN A 78 6.69 7.51 -5.16
C GLN A 78 6.56 6.01 -5.45
N ALA A 79 7.64 5.24 -5.29
CA ALA A 79 7.61 3.79 -5.45
C ALA A 79 6.67 3.13 -4.44
N LEU A 80 6.81 3.46 -3.14
CA LEU A 80 5.94 2.93 -2.10
C LEU A 80 4.47 3.27 -2.34
N LYS A 81 4.19 4.51 -2.79
CA LYS A 81 2.82 4.91 -3.14
C LYS A 81 2.26 4.06 -4.28
N ALA A 82 3.03 3.82 -5.34
CA ALA A 82 2.60 2.99 -6.45
C ALA A 82 2.30 1.55 -6.02
N ASP A 83 3.15 0.97 -5.17
CA ASP A 83 2.95 -0.39 -4.63
C ASP A 83 1.66 -0.48 -3.80
N LEU A 84 1.39 0.52 -2.95
CA LEU A 84 0.16 0.58 -2.15
C LEU A 84 -1.09 0.70 -3.04
N ASP A 85 -1.06 1.57 -4.04
CA ASP A 85 -2.18 1.77 -4.97
C ASP A 85 -2.44 0.48 -5.80
N GLN A 86 -1.39 -0.22 -6.21
CA GLN A 86 -1.50 -1.52 -6.90
C GLN A 86 -2.10 -2.58 -5.97
N ALA A 87 -1.67 -2.65 -4.71
CA ALA A 87 -2.20 -3.61 -3.74
C ALA A 87 -3.69 -3.38 -3.44
N VAL A 88 -4.13 -2.11 -3.31
CA VAL A 88 -5.56 -1.77 -3.16
C VAL A 88 -6.37 -2.21 -4.38
N THR A 89 -5.84 -1.99 -5.58
CA THR A 89 -6.50 -2.40 -6.83
C THR A 89 -6.65 -3.93 -6.88
N ALA A 90 -5.58 -4.67 -6.57
CA ALA A 90 -5.57 -6.13 -6.55
C ALA A 90 -6.54 -6.70 -5.50
N LEU A 91 -6.66 -6.08 -4.32
CA LEU A 91 -7.60 -6.53 -3.29
C LEU A 91 -9.06 -6.19 -3.64
N SER A 92 -9.30 -5.09 -4.36
CA SER A 92 -10.66 -4.69 -4.77
C SER A 92 -11.31 -5.75 -5.67
N SER A 93 -10.56 -6.32 -6.60
CA SER A 93 -11.05 -7.40 -7.47
C SER A 93 -11.40 -8.69 -6.74
N LEU A 94 -10.86 -8.91 -5.54
CA LEU A 94 -11.19 -10.06 -4.69
C LEU A 94 -12.45 -9.83 -3.84
N THR A 95 -12.86 -8.58 -3.65
CA THR A 95 -13.98 -8.21 -2.76
C THR A 95 -15.31 -7.93 -3.47
N GLU A 96 -15.30 -7.76 -4.79
CA GLU A 96 -16.49 -7.42 -5.61
C GLU A 96 -17.08 -8.67 -6.29
N PHE A 97 -18.01 -9.38 -5.62
CA PHE A 97 -18.90 -10.40 -6.22
C PHE A 97 -20.05 -10.73 -5.26
#